data_AF-A0A7L1WAN4-F1
#
_entry.id   AF-A0A7L1WAN4-F1
#
_cell.length_a   1.000
_cell.length_b   1.000
_cell.length_c   1.000
_cell.angle_alpha   90.00
_cell.angle_beta   90.00
_cell.angle_gamma   90.00
#
_symmetry.space_group_name_H-M   'P 1'
#
loop_
_entity.id
_entity.type
_entity.pdbx_description
1 polymer ?
#
loop_
_entity_poly.entity_id
_entity_poly.type
_entity_poly.pdbx_seq_one_letter_code
_entity_poly.pdbx_strand_id
1 'polypeptide(L)'
;QVWSHYEETPVEEVVPVLEEKERTANYKPVFVTEITDDLHFYVQDVETGAQLEKLMENMRAEVGAHPPVEGSFAPRRGDFCIAKFVDGEWYRARVEKVESGGKVHIFYIDYGNKETLPPSRLAPLPPAFSPRVLPPQATEYTFAFIQVPQDVSMGAHLDPTVDPDL
;
A
#
# COMPACT_ATOMS: atom_id res chain seq x y z
N GLN A 1 -17.37 -5.19 -63.61
CA GLN A 1 -16.46 -5.99 -62.76
C GLN A 1 -16.28 -5.21 -61.46
N VAL A 2 -16.93 -5.61 -60.36
CA VAL A 2 -16.83 -4.88 -59.08
C VAL A 2 -16.53 -5.91 -57.98
N TRP A 3 -15.27 -6.33 -57.90
CA TRP A 3 -14.74 -7.25 -56.86
C TRP A 3 -13.24 -7.02 -56.64
N SER A 4 -12.76 -5.76 -56.68
CA SER A 4 -11.31 -5.48 -56.64
C SER A 4 -10.75 -5.04 -55.27
N HIS A 5 -11.56 -5.02 -54.20
CA HIS A 5 -11.10 -4.56 -52.88
C HIS A 5 -11.69 -5.35 -51.69
N TYR A 6 -11.72 -6.68 -51.77
CA TYR A 6 -11.98 -7.50 -50.60
C TYR A 6 -10.64 -7.95 -50.01
N GLU A 7 -10.27 -7.43 -48.85
CA GLU A 7 -9.20 -7.99 -48.03
C GLU A 7 -9.86 -8.85 -46.94
N GLU A 8 -9.52 -10.14 -46.93
CA GLU A 8 -9.94 -11.04 -45.85
C GLU A 8 -9.23 -10.62 -44.56
N THR A 9 -10.01 -10.24 -43.54
CA THR A 9 -9.50 -10.05 -42.20
C THR A 9 -8.95 -11.38 -41.67
N PRO A 10 -7.76 -11.42 -41.05
CA PRO A 10 -7.21 -12.66 -40.52
C PRO A 10 -8.15 -13.22 -39.46
N VAL A 11 -8.49 -14.50 -39.58
CA VAL A 11 -9.23 -15.22 -38.54
C VAL A 11 -8.32 -15.29 -37.32
N GLU A 12 -8.65 -14.57 -36.25
CA GLU A 12 -7.96 -14.73 -34.97
C GLU A 12 -8.11 -16.19 -34.54
N GLU A 13 -6.98 -16.88 -34.41
CA GLU A 13 -6.94 -18.21 -33.81
C GLU A 13 -7.48 -18.11 -32.39
N VAL A 14 -8.70 -18.61 -32.19
CA VAL A 14 -9.30 -18.77 -30.87
C VAL A 14 -8.47 -19.81 -30.13
N VAL A 15 -7.53 -19.37 -29.31
CA VAL A 15 -6.80 -20.26 -28.41
C VAL A 15 -7.83 -20.99 -27.54
N PRO A 16 -7.90 -22.34 -27.59
CA PRO A 16 -8.82 -23.08 -26.76
C PRO A 16 -8.45 -22.79 -25.30
N VAL A 17 -9.38 -22.15 -24.60
CA VAL A 17 -9.31 -21.97 -23.15
C VAL A 17 -9.22 -23.37 -22.57
N LEU A 18 -8.04 -23.73 -22.03
CA LEU A 18 -7.84 -24.95 -21.28
C LEU A 18 -8.98 -25.06 -20.26
N GLU A 19 -9.74 -26.15 -20.30
CA GLU A 19 -10.80 -26.42 -19.33
C GLU A 19 -10.26 -26.16 -17.92
N GLU A 20 -10.72 -25.07 -17.31
CA GLU A 20 -10.32 -24.69 -15.98
C GLU A 20 -10.79 -25.79 -15.03
N LYS A 21 -9.85 -26.60 -14.53
CA LYS A 21 -10.10 -27.46 -13.38
C LYS A 21 -10.79 -26.61 -12.32
N GLU A 22 -11.92 -27.09 -11.79
CA GLU A 22 -12.69 -26.42 -10.74
C GLU A 22 -11.77 -25.72 -9.74
N ARG A 23 -11.95 -24.40 -9.61
CA ARG A 23 -11.10 -23.57 -8.77
C ARG A 23 -11.10 -24.10 -7.34
N THR A 24 -9.99 -24.70 -6.93
CA THR A 24 -9.84 -25.19 -5.56
C THR A 24 -9.69 -23.98 -4.64
N ALA A 25 -10.70 -23.72 -3.80
CA ALA A 25 -10.68 -22.59 -2.89
C ALA A 25 -9.77 -22.89 -1.69
N ASN A 26 -8.65 -22.17 -1.58
CA ASN A 26 -7.76 -22.22 -0.43
C ASN A 26 -7.83 -20.88 0.33
N TYR A 27 -8.84 -20.75 1.19
CA TYR A 27 -9.03 -19.55 1.99
C TYR A 27 -8.06 -19.56 3.18
N LYS A 28 -7.43 -18.40 3.43
CA LYS A 28 -6.58 -18.18 4.59
C LYS A 28 -7.19 -17.10 5.48
N PRO A 29 -7.14 -17.28 6.81
CA PRO A 29 -7.57 -16.24 7.73
C PRO A 29 -6.60 -15.05 7.66
N VAL A 30 -7.16 -13.86 7.47
CA VAL A 30 -6.38 -12.61 7.41
C VAL A 30 -7.06 -11.52 8.24
N PHE A 31 -6.28 -10.56 8.70
CA PHE A 31 -6.77 -9.34 9.33
C PHE A 31 -6.59 -8.17 8.37
N VAL A 32 -7.68 -7.54 7.92
CA VAL A 32 -7.62 -6.37 7.03
C VAL A 32 -7.23 -5.15 7.86
N THR A 33 -6.15 -4.47 7.47
CA THR A 33 -5.55 -3.37 8.26
C THR A 33 -5.77 -2.00 7.66
N GLU A 34 -5.82 -1.89 6.33
CA GLU A 34 -5.95 -0.63 5.61
C GLU A 34 -6.76 -0.85 4.34
N ILE A 35 -7.60 0.11 3.98
CA ILE A 35 -8.28 0.19 2.68
C ILE A 35 -7.85 1.53 2.07
N THR A 36 -7.35 1.49 0.84
CA THR A 36 -6.85 2.67 0.14
C THR A 36 -7.94 3.35 -0.69
N ASP A 37 -7.71 4.59 -1.07
CA ASP A 37 -8.64 5.37 -1.91
C ASP A 37 -8.87 4.75 -3.30
N ASP A 38 -7.92 3.96 -3.80
CA ASP A 38 -7.99 3.21 -5.07
C ASP A 38 -8.56 1.79 -4.91
N LEU A 39 -9.23 1.51 -3.77
CA LEU A 39 -9.89 0.24 -3.46
C LEU A 39 -8.95 -0.97 -3.43
N HIS A 40 -7.66 -0.72 -3.21
CA HIS A 40 -6.74 -1.75 -2.73
C HIS A 40 -6.92 -1.88 -1.22
N PHE A 41 -6.36 -2.94 -0.65
CA PHE A 41 -6.37 -3.15 0.79
C PHE A 41 -5.13 -3.90 1.23
N TYR A 42 -4.69 -3.64 2.46
CA TYR A 42 -3.62 -4.38 3.08
C TYR A 42 -4.17 -5.35 4.10
N VAL A 43 -3.53 -6.51 4.19
CA VAL A 43 -3.85 -7.54 5.18
C VAL A 43 -2.62 -8.05 5.89
N GLN A 44 -2.84 -8.56 7.11
CA GLN A 44 -1.90 -9.37 7.86
C GLN A 44 -2.35 -10.84 7.86
N ASP A 45 -1.41 -11.76 7.83
CA ASP A 45 -1.67 -13.19 8.05
C ASP A 45 -1.95 -13.44 9.55
N VAL A 46 -3.08 -14.07 9.87
CA VAL A 46 -3.45 -14.37 11.25
C VAL A 46 -2.46 -15.37 11.88
N GLU A 47 -1.84 -16.25 11.10
CA GLU A 47 -0.87 -17.23 11.59
C GLU A 47 0.40 -16.57 12.16
N THR A 48 0.76 -15.38 11.69
CA THR A 48 1.95 -14.64 12.14
C THR A 48 1.63 -13.49 13.10
N GLY A 49 0.35 -13.23 13.41
CA GLY A 49 -0.09 -12.13 14.28
C GLY A 49 0.60 -12.12 15.65
N ALA A 50 0.67 -13.27 16.33
CA ALA A 50 1.35 -13.37 17.64
C ALA A 50 2.86 -13.05 17.56
N GLN A 51 3.50 -13.29 16.41
CA GLN A 51 4.91 -12.95 16.21
C GLN A 51 5.08 -11.44 16.06
N LEU A 52 4.16 -10.78 15.34
CA LEU A 52 4.14 -9.32 15.21
C LEU A 52 3.90 -8.64 16.57
N GLU A 53 2.92 -9.10 17.35
CA GLU A 53 2.63 -8.57 18.68
C GLU A 53 3.86 -8.64 19.59
N LYS A 54 4.51 -9.80 19.64
CA LYS A 54 5.74 -10.00 20.42
C LYS A 54 6.89 -9.12 19.92
N LEU A 55 7.02 -8.94 18.61
CA LEU A 55 8.03 -8.04 18.04
C LEU A 55 7.79 -6.60 18.49
N MET A 56 6.54 -6.12 18.41
CA MET A 56 6.16 -4.75 18.77
C MET A 56 6.33 -4.50 20.27
N GLU A 57 5.94 -5.45 21.13
CA GLU A 57 6.14 -5.35 22.58
C GLU A 57 7.64 -5.19 22.92
N ASN A 58 8.50 -6.07 22.40
CA ASN A 58 9.93 -6.01 22.65
C ASN A 58 10.56 -4.73 22.09
N MET A 59 10.16 -4.31 20.88
CA MET A 59 10.67 -3.10 20.25
C MET A 59 10.30 -1.87 21.06
N ARG A 60 9.04 -1.74 21.49
CA ARG A 60 8.57 -0.60 22.29
C ARG A 60 9.22 -0.57 23.66
N ALA A 61 9.44 -1.73 24.29
CA ALA A 61 10.18 -1.82 25.54
C ALA A 61 11.63 -1.33 25.39
N GLU A 62 12.34 -1.77 24.34
CA GLU A 62 13.72 -1.34 24.07
C GLU A 62 13.80 0.16 23.77
N VAL A 63 12.91 0.68 22.91
CA VAL A 63 12.84 2.10 22.56
C VAL A 63 12.43 2.96 23.77
N GLY A 64 11.59 2.44 24.67
CA GLY A 64 11.23 3.10 25.92
C GLY A 64 12.38 3.17 26.92
N ALA A 65 13.17 2.10 27.02
CA ALA A 65 14.38 2.05 27.86
C ALA A 65 15.52 2.91 27.30
N HIS A 66 15.58 3.06 25.98
CA HIS A 66 16.59 3.84 25.26
C HIS A 66 15.92 4.80 24.28
N PRO A 67 15.33 5.92 24.77
CA PRO A 67 14.62 6.87 23.92
C PRO A 67 15.50 7.40 22.78
N PRO A 68 14.99 7.45 21.54
CA PRO A 68 15.73 8.01 20.42
C PRO A 68 16.09 9.48 20.66
N VAL A 69 17.33 9.84 20.35
CA VAL A 69 17.78 11.24 20.40
C VAL A 69 17.24 11.98 19.18
N GLU A 70 16.56 13.10 19.38
CA GLU A 70 16.08 13.94 18.28
C GLU A 70 17.23 14.34 17.34
N GLY A 71 17.00 14.22 16.03
CA GLY A 71 18.00 14.55 15.01
C GLY A 71 19.10 13.50 14.78
N SER A 72 19.12 12.39 15.55
CA SER A 72 20.10 11.31 15.34
C SER A 72 19.85 10.47 14.07
N PHE A 73 18.64 10.56 13.50
CA PHE A 73 18.27 9.87 12.29
C PHE A 73 18.17 10.84 11.10
N ALA A 74 18.97 10.58 10.07
CA ALA A 74 18.90 11.28 8.78
C ALA A 74 18.20 10.37 7.76
N PRO A 75 16.87 10.50 7.56
CA PRO A 75 16.10 9.60 6.71
C PRO A 75 16.52 9.74 5.25
N ARG A 76 16.62 8.61 4.55
CA ARG A 76 16.74 8.56 3.08
C ARG A 76 15.70 7.61 2.51
N ARG A 77 15.28 7.89 1.27
CA ARG A 77 14.36 7.01 0.54
C ARG A 77 14.88 5.58 0.55
N GLY A 78 14.01 4.66 0.97
CA GLY A 78 14.29 3.24 1.08
C GLY A 78 14.79 2.77 2.44
N ASP A 79 15.22 3.67 3.33
CA ASP A 79 15.65 3.31 4.69
C ASP A 79 14.47 2.71 5.47
N PHE A 80 14.75 1.67 6.26
CA PHE A 80 13.84 1.18 7.28
C PHE A 80 14.07 1.97 8.58
N CYS A 81 12.99 2.34 9.23
CA CYS A 81 12.99 3.14 10.46
C CYS A 81 11.89 2.66 11.41
N ILE A 82 11.88 3.23 12.62
CA ILE A 82 10.67 3.28 13.42
C ILE A 82 10.02 4.65 13.30
N ALA A 83 8.69 4.68 13.28
CA ALA A 83 7.89 5.89 13.21
C ALA A 83 6.89 5.89 14.37
N LYS A 84 6.81 7.02 15.09
CA LYS A 84 5.86 7.20 16.18
C LYS A 84 4.51 7.59 15.60
N PHE A 85 3.48 6.78 15.76
CA PHE A 85 2.13 7.03 15.23
C PHE A 85 1.33 7.98 16.14
N VAL A 86 0.11 8.34 15.72
CA VAL A 86 -0.75 9.32 16.43
C VAL A 86 -1.26 8.81 17.79
N ASP A 87 -1.24 7.49 18.01
CA ASP A 87 -1.51 6.85 19.30
C ASP A 87 -0.34 6.99 20.30
N GLY A 88 0.80 7.52 19.84
CA GLY A 88 2.01 7.68 20.63
C GLY A 88 2.93 6.46 20.65
N GLU A 89 2.58 5.38 19.97
CA GLU A 89 3.36 4.15 19.90
C GLU A 89 4.32 4.13 18.72
N TRP A 90 5.41 3.37 18.85
CA TRP A 90 6.39 3.17 17.79
C TRP A 90 6.06 1.93 16.95
N TYR A 91 6.21 2.07 15.65
CA TYR A 91 5.95 1.04 14.64
C TYR A 91 7.08 0.99 13.61
N ARG A 92 7.25 -0.15 12.95
CA ARG A 92 8.21 -0.28 11.84
C ARG A 92 7.68 0.40 10.59
N ALA A 93 8.54 1.16 9.93
CA ALA A 93 8.19 1.91 8.74
C ALA A 93 9.33 1.87 7.71
N ARG A 94 9.01 2.25 6.48
CA ARG A 94 9.96 2.48 5.40
C ARG A 94 9.78 3.89 4.85
N VAL A 95 10.89 4.58 4.62
CA VAL A 95 10.86 5.92 4.03
C VAL A 95 10.58 5.80 2.53
N GLU A 96 9.50 6.41 2.06
CA GLU A 96 9.12 6.45 0.64
C GLU A 96 9.69 7.69 -0.07
N LYS A 97 9.67 8.85 0.61
CA LYS A 97 10.13 10.13 0.07
C LYS A 97 10.56 11.07 1.19
N VAL A 98 11.60 11.86 0.94
CA VAL A 98 12.04 12.96 1.82
C VAL A 98 11.87 14.26 1.05
N GLU A 99 11.13 15.21 1.61
CA GLU A 99 10.92 16.53 1.01
C GLU A 99 11.93 17.55 1.51
N SER A 100 12.21 18.57 0.70
CA SER A 100 13.12 19.66 1.05
C SER A 100 12.70 20.45 2.30
N GLY A 101 11.40 20.48 2.61
CA GLY A 101 10.83 21.12 3.81
C GLY A 101 10.92 20.28 5.08
N GLY A 102 11.66 19.16 5.08
CA GLY A 102 11.81 18.28 6.24
C GLY A 102 10.62 17.35 6.49
N LYS A 103 9.62 17.33 5.61
CA LYS A 103 8.54 16.34 5.67
C LYS A 103 9.01 15.01 5.07
N VAL A 104 8.69 13.91 5.74
CA VAL A 104 9.08 12.57 5.34
C VAL A 104 7.83 11.72 5.14
N HIS A 105 7.68 11.18 3.93
CA HIS A 105 6.61 10.23 3.61
C HIS A 105 7.09 8.84 4.00
N ILE A 106 6.30 8.15 4.81
CA ILE A 106 6.59 6.81 5.27
C ILE A 106 5.42 5.87 4.99
N PHE A 107 5.77 4.59 4.90
CA PHE A 107 4.84 3.47 4.81
C PHE A 107 5.03 2.56 6.01
N TYR A 108 3.97 2.30 6.78
CA TYR A 108 4.00 1.38 7.91
C TYR A 108 4.00 -0.05 7.40
N ILE A 109 5.17 -0.70 7.44
CA ILE A 109 5.42 -1.97 6.73
C ILE A 109 4.60 -3.15 7.25
N ASP A 110 4.06 -3.01 8.45
CA ASP A 110 3.25 -4.05 9.09
C ASP A 110 1.75 -3.78 8.98
N TYR A 111 1.31 -2.58 8.56
CA TYR A 111 -0.11 -2.19 8.56
C TYR A 111 -0.62 -1.70 7.20
N GLY A 112 0.25 -1.18 6.33
CA GLY A 112 -0.12 -0.75 4.98
C GLY A 112 -0.50 0.73 4.85
N ASN A 113 -0.82 1.40 5.95
CA ASN A 113 -1.13 2.83 5.93
C ASN A 113 0.13 3.68 5.73
N LYS A 114 -0.06 4.88 5.16
CA LYS A 114 1.00 5.86 4.89
C LYS A 114 0.81 7.11 5.76
N GLU A 115 1.91 7.77 6.12
CA GLU A 115 1.85 9.03 6.86
C GLU A 115 2.96 9.98 6.40
N THR A 116 2.72 11.29 6.50
CA THR A 116 3.75 12.32 6.34
C THR A 116 4.13 12.86 7.71
N LEU A 117 5.38 12.68 8.11
CA LEU A 117 5.87 12.96 9.44
C LEU A 117 7.05 13.95 9.44
N PRO A 118 7.24 14.73 10.52
CA PRO A 118 8.51 15.41 10.77
C PRO A 118 9.59 14.38 11.17
N PRO A 119 10.89 14.69 11.00
CA PRO A 119 11.96 13.76 11.33
C PRO A 119 12.04 13.46 12.84
N SER A 120 11.50 14.32 13.70
CA SER A 120 11.41 14.10 15.16
C SER A 120 10.52 12.93 15.55
N ARG A 121 9.61 12.48 14.67
CA ARG A 121 8.78 11.27 14.87
C ARG A 121 9.41 10.02 14.23
N LEU A 122 10.66 10.11 13.77
CA LEU A 122 11.38 9.02 13.14
C LEU A 122 12.68 8.71 13.89
N ALA A 123 13.04 7.44 13.94
CA ALA A 123 14.30 6.98 14.52
C ALA A 123 14.83 5.75 13.77
N PRO A 124 16.13 5.41 13.91
CA PRO A 124 16.69 4.24 13.26
C PRO A 124 15.98 2.98 13.77
N LEU A 125 15.69 2.04 12.88
CA LEU A 125 15.15 0.74 13.28
C LEU A 125 16.26 -0.09 13.94
N PRO A 126 16.11 -0.51 15.22
CA PRO A 126 17.11 -1.36 15.84
C PRO A 126 17.24 -2.69 15.06
N PRO A 127 18.46 -3.20 14.80
CA PRO A 127 18.68 -4.38 13.95
C PRO A 127 17.90 -5.63 14.39
N ALA A 128 17.66 -5.76 15.71
CA ALA A 128 16.88 -6.85 16.32
C ALA A 128 15.42 -6.90 15.85
N PHE A 129 14.88 -5.80 15.31
CA PHE A 129 13.50 -5.71 14.80
C PHE A 129 13.44 -5.53 13.29
N SER A 130 14.55 -5.77 12.59
CA SER A 130 14.65 -5.58 11.14
C SER A 130 13.71 -6.50 10.35
N PRO A 131 13.40 -6.15 9.09
CA PRO A 131 12.61 -7.01 8.18
C PRO A 131 13.20 -8.41 7.93
N ARG A 132 14.48 -8.63 8.28
CA ARG A 132 15.12 -9.96 8.21
C ARG A 132 14.73 -10.87 9.39
N VAL A 133 14.39 -10.28 10.53
CA VAL A 133 13.97 -11.01 11.75
C VAL A 133 12.50 -11.40 11.64
N LEU A 134 11.65 -10.45 11.27
CA LEU A 134 10.26 -10.70 10.90
C LEU A 134 9.97 -9.92 9.61
N PRO A 135 9.53 -10.57 8.51
CA PRO A 135 9.15 -9.87 7.29
C PRO A 135 8.10 -8.78 7.54
N PRO A 136 7.96 -7.79 6.64
CA PRO A 136 6.81 -6.89 6.63
C PRO A 136 5.51 -7.68 6.70
N GLN A 137 4.60 -7.31 7.61
CA GLN A 137 3.37 -8.07 7.83
C GLN A 137 2.19 -7.60 7.00
N ALA A 138 2.26 -6.42 6.36
CA ALA A 138 1.21 -5.95 5.46
C ALA A 138 1.48 -6.40 4.03
N THR A 139 0.51 -7.10 3.44
CA THR A 139 0.49 -7.47 2.02
C THR A 139 -0.68 -6.78 1.32
N GLU A 140 -0.38 -6.10 0.21
CA GLU A 140 -1.39 -5.42 -0.62
C GLU A 140 -2.16 -6.41 -1.50
N TYR A 141 -3.46 -6.22 -1.59
CA TYR A 141 -4.36 -6.98 -2.43
C TYR A 141 -5.37 -6.07 -3.12
N THR A 142 -5.99 -6.62 -4.16
CA THR A 142 -7.11 -6.04 -4.89
C THR A 142 -8.27 -7.03 -4.93
N PHE A 143 -9.48 -6.52 -5.15
CA PHE A 143 -10.64 -7.38 -5.33
C PHE A 143 -10.66 -7.99 -6.73
N ALA A 144 -10.84 -9.31 -6.79
CA ALA A 144 -11.06 -9.99 -8.06
C ALA A 144 -12.45 -9.69 -8.63
N PHE A 145 -12.55 -9.63 -9.96
CA PHE A 145 -13.81 -9.53 -10.72
C PHE A 145 -14.64 -8.27 -10.48
N ILE A 146 -14.05 -7.21 -9.94
CA ILE A 146 -14.70 -5.89 -9.86
C ILE A 146 -13.85 -4.83 -10.57
N GLN A 147 -14.51 -3.76 -11.00
CA GLN A 147 -13.84 -2.56 -11.50
C GLN A 147 -13.89 -1.48 -10.43
N VAL A 148 -12.75 -0.85 -10.18
CA VAL A 148 -12.69 0.33 -9.31
C VAL A 148 -13.44 1.47 -10.01
N PRO A 149 -14.42 2.12 -9.37
CA PRO A 149 -15.14 3.23 -9.96
C PRO A 149 -14.17 4.33 -10.41
N GLN A 150 -14.24 4.70 -11.70
CA GLN A 150 -13.57 5.88 -12.22
C GLN A 150 -14.59 7.01 -12.15
N ASP A 151 -14.40 7.99 -11.26
CA ASP A 151 -15.32 9.11 -11.16
C ASP A 151 -15.14 10.04 -12.37
N VAL A 152 -16.00 9.88 -13.38
CA VAL A 152 -15.97 10.68 -14.61
C VAL A 152 -16.53 12.10 -14.41
N SER A 153 -16.95 12.48 -13.20
CA SER A 153 -17.76 13.67 -12.97
C SER A 153 -17.04 14.92 -12.44
N MET A 154 -15.74 14.86 -12.13
CA MET A 154 -14.96 16.03 -11.69
C MET A 154 -14.23 16.77 -12.84
N GLY A 155 -14.52 16.44 -14.11
CA GLY A 155 -13.83 17.00 -15.27
C GLY A 155 -14.71 17.57 -16.40
N ALA A 156 -16.03 17.45 -16.34
CA ALA A 156 -16.89 17.85 -17.46
C ALA A 156 -18.30 18.27 -17.03
N HIS A 157 -18.46 19.52 -16.55
CA HIS A 157 -19.61 20.37 -16.92
C HIS A 157 -19.40 21.82 -16.42
N LEU A 158 -18.51 22.57 -17.08
CA LEU A 158 -18.77 23.99 -17.31
C LEU A 158 -19.04 24.09 -18.81
N ASP A 159 -20.29 23.82 -19.19
CA ASP A 159 -20.78 24.18 -20.51
C ASP A 159 -21.16 25.66 -20.43
N PRO A 160 -20.46 26.56 -21.16
CA PRO A 160 -20.73 27.99 -21.09
C PRO A 160 -21.95 28.43 -21.91
N THR A 161 -22.86 27.53 -22.31
CA THR A 161 -23.96 27.86 -23.24
C THR A 161 -25.36 27.88 -22.65
N VAL A 162 -25.54 27.87 -21.34
CA VAL A 162 -26.86 28.20 -20.76
C VAL A 162 -26.99 29.71 -20.63
N ASP A 163 -27.64 30.32 -21.62
CA ASP A 163 -28.12 31.70 -21.57
C ASP A 163 -29.09 31.86 -20.38
N PRO A 164 -28.84 32.75 -19.43
CA PRO A 164 -29.70 32.86 -18.26
C PRO A 164 -31.01 33.61 -18.51
N ASP A 165 -31.26 34.25 -19.67
CA ASP A 165 -32.56 34.92 -19.96
C ASP A 165 -32.79 35.18 -21.48
N LEU A 166 -33.00 34.11 -22.27
CA LEU A 166 -33.71 34.16 -23.57
C LEU A 166 -34.66 32.97 -23.76
#